data_AF-A0A940VKR5-F1
#
_entry.id   AF-A0A940VKR5-F1
#
_cell.length_a   1.000
_cell.length_b   1.000
_cell.length_c   1.000
_cell.angle_alpha   90.00
_cell.angle_beta   90.00
_cell.angle_gamma   90.00
#
_symmetry.space_group_name_H-M   'P 1'
#
loop_
_entity.id
_entity.type
_entity.pdbx_description
1 polymer ?
#
loop_
_entity_poly.entity_id
_entity_poly.type
_entity_poly.pdbx_seq_one_letter_code
_entity_poly.pdbx_strand_id
1 'polypeptide(L)'
;VMDSGLASQPVKILNTGGWVVDTRVPRPEQGGAVALIGEDLSAVSLRFYNEGQYGVRVEEPLQPGGTHSKLWEHVRAVVQPDREPWRTFTDTVAREARVRMHHFGR
;
A
#
# COMPACT_ATOMS: atom_id res chain seq x y z
N VAL A 1 -24.96 4.12 28.13
CA VAL A 1 -24.22 4.60 26.93
C VAL A 1 -22.75 4.35 27.21
N MET A 2 -22.19 3.25 26.71
CA MET A 2 -20.78 2.92 26.88
C MET A 2 -20.00 3.60 25.75
N ASP A 3 -19.17 4.56 26.14
CA ASP A 3 -18.17 5.20 25.30
C ASP A 3 -16.97 4.24 25.22
N SER A 4 -16.87 3.46 24.14
CA SER A 4 -15.66 2.68 23.86
C SER A 4 -14.61 3.60 23.24
N GLY A 5 -14.12 4.53 24.05
CA GLY A 5 -13.02 5.42 23.73
C GLY A 5 -11.70 4.65 23.62
N LEU A 6 -11.54 3.87 22.56
CA LEU A 6 -10.21 3.49 22.10
C LEU A 6 -9.60 4.74 21.46
N ALA A 7 -8.95 5.55 22.29
CA ALA A 7 -8.02 6.55 21.81
C ALA A 7 -7.12 5.89 20.75
N SER A 8 -7.08 6.47 19.55
CA SER A 8 -6.16 6.05 18.49
C SER A 8 -4.74 6.09 19.06
N GLN A 9 -4.24 4.93 19.46
CA GLN A 9 -2.85 4.83 19.86
C GLN A 9 -2.01 5.14 18.61
N PRO A 10 -1.02 6.04 18.71
CA PRO A 10 -0.19 6.39 17.57
C PRO A 10 0.51 5.14 17.03
N VAL A 11 0.14 4.73 15.82
CA VAL A 11 0.82 3.65 15.10
C VAL A 11 2.23 4.14 14.76
N LYS A 12 3.26 3.39 15.18
CA LYS A 12 4.64 3.69 14.80
C LYS A 12 4.79 3.46 13.29
N ILE A 13 4.89 4.54 12.52
CA ILE A 13 5.25 4.46 11.10
C ILE A 13 6.78 4.37 11.03
N LEU A 14 7.27 3.20 10.62
CA LEU A 14 8.69 2.99 10.38
C LEU A 14 8.93 3.07 8.87
N ASN A 15 9.75 4.03 8.46
CA ASN A 15 10.19 4.12 7.07
C ASN A 15 11.26 3.05 6.84
N THR A 16 11.03 2.15 5.88
CA THR A 16 11.95 1.07 5.51
C THR A 16 12.99 1.50 4.45
N GLY A 17 12.95 2.76 4.01
CA GLY A 17 13.82 3.34 3.00
C GLY A 17 13.20 4.55 2.26
N GLY A 18 14.05 5.31 1.58
CA GLY A 18 13.64 6.40 0.70
C GLY A 18 13.21 5.90 -0.68
N TRP A 19 12.29 6.63 -1.32
CA TRP A 19 11.90 6.38 -2.72
C TRP A 19 12.95 6.96 -3.68
N VAL A 20 13.52 6.12 -4.54
CA VAL A 20 14.33 6.55 -5.67
C VAL A 20 13.83 5.83 -6.93
N VAL A 21 13.29 6.58 -7.89
CA VAL A 21 13.20 6.11 -9.28
C VAL A 21 14.52 6.49 -9.91
N ASP A 22 15.42 5.54 -10.16
CA ASP A 22 16.73 5.77 -10.77
C ASP A 22 16.93 5.01 -12.08
N THR A 23 15.93 4.25 -12.52
CA THR A 23 16.01 3.46 -13.75
C THR A 23 15.01 3.92 -14.80
N ARG A 24 15.44 3.87 -16.06
CA ARG A 24 14.61 4.26 -17.22
C ARG A 24 13.52 3.24 -17.54
N VAL A 25 13.76 1.97 -17.21
CA VAL A 25 12.81 0.86 -17.41
C VAL A 25 12.19 0.53 -16.06
N PRO A 26 10.86 0.65 -15.90
CA PRO A 26 10.24 0.34 -14.62
C PRO A 26 10.52 -1.08 -14.17
N ARG A 27 10.79 -1.23 -12.87
CA ARG A 27 11.05 -2.51 -12.21
C ARG A 27 9.82 -2.94 -11.39
N PRO A 28 9.06 -3.97 -11.82
CA PRO A 28 7.81 -4.36 -11.16
C PRO A 28 7.95 -4.70 -9.66
N GLU A 29 9.14 -5.10 -9.23
CA GLU A 29 9.46 -5.40 -7.83
C GLU A 29 9.63 -4.14 -6.96
N GLN A 30 9.94 -2.98 -7.56
CA GLN A 30 10.11 -1.70 -6.88
C GLN A 30 8.76 -1.00 -6.69
N GLY A 31 8.61 -0.28 -5.58
CA GLY A 31 7.36 0.40 -5.25
C GLY A 31 7.30 0.93 -3.82
N GLY A 32 6.09 1.32 -3.41
CA GLY A 32 5.79 1.75 -2.04
C GLY A 32 4.83 0.78 -1.36
N ALA A 33 5.13 0.35 -0.15
CA ALA A 33 4.27 -0.53 0.63
C ALA A 33 4.34 -0.24 2.13
N VAL A 34 3.29 -0.60 2.85
CA VAL A 34 3.25 -0.64 4.31
C VAL A 34 2.90 -2.05 4.75
N ALA A 35 3.72 -2.60 5.65
CA ALA A 35 3.41 -3.84 6.34
C ALA A 35 2.64 -3.54 7.62
N LEU A 36 1.43 -4.09 7.73
CA LEU A 36 0.56 -4.01 8.90
C LEU A 36 0.64 -5.35 9.62
N ILE A 37 0.86 -5.31 10.94
CA ILE A 37 0.94 -6.50 11.78
C ILE A 37 -0.15 -6.40 12.85
N GLY A 38 -1.02 -7.41 12.89
CA GLY A 38 -2.11 -7.52 13.85
C GLY A 38 -1.66 -8.06 15.21
N GLU A 39 -2.53 -7.98 16.21
CA GLU A 39 -2.28 -8.51 17.56
C GLU A 39 -2.09 -10.04 17.56
N ASP A 40 -2.72 -10.73 16.62
CA ASP A 40 -2.60 -12.18 16.40
C ASP A 40 -1.40 -12.54 15.52
N LEU A 41 -0.51 -11.59 15.24
CA LEU A 41 0.63 -11.72 14.32
C LEU A 41 0.23 -12.02 12.87
N SER A 42 -1.02 -11.80 12.48
CA SER A 42 -1.40 -11.71 11.07
C SER A 42 -0.66 -10.55 10.41
N ALA A 43 -0.29 -10.71 9.14
CA ALA A 43 0.47 -9.72 8.40
C ALA A 43 -0.22 -9.37 7.09
N VAL A 44 -0.47 -8.08 6.87
CA VAL A 44 -1.07 -7.56 5.64
C VAL A 44 -0.10 -6.58 4.99
N SER A 45 0.15 -6.76 3.70
CA SER A 45 0.94 -5.85 2.88
C SER A 45 -0.01 -4.94 2.10
N LEU A 46 -0.09 -3.67 2.53
CA LEU A 46 -0.72 -2.63 1.74
C LEU A 46 0.29 -2.14 0.71
N ARG A 47 0.16 -2.62 -0.53
CA ARG A 47 0.94 -2.15 -1.67
C ARG A 47 0.30 -0.85 -2.15
N PHE A 48 1.02 0.28 -2.04
CA PHE A 48 0.53 1.54 -2.59
C PHE A 48 0.68 1.58 -4.10
N TYR A 49 1.82 1.11 -4.60
CA TYR A 49 2.09 0.94 -6.01
C TYR A 49 3.28 0.00 -6.22
N ASN A 50 3.40 -0.49 -7.45
CA ASN A 50 4.63 -0.98 -8.03
C ASN A 50 4.95 -0.20 -9.30
N GLU A 51 6.21 -0.12 -9.70
CA GLU A 51 6.54 0.53 -10.97
C GLU A 51 5.87 -0.23 -12.13
N GLY A 52 5.19 0.51 -13.01
CA GLY A 52 4.34 -0.08 -14.05
C GLY A 52 2.96 -0.57 -13.57
N GLN A 53 2.68 -0.58 -12.26
CA GLN A 53 1.39 -0.95 -11.66
C GLN A 53 1.02 0.00 -10.51
N TYR A 54 0.42 1.14 -10.83
CA TYR A 54 0.26 2.25 -9.89
C TYR A 54 -0.96 2.18 -8.94
N GLY A 55 -1.70 1.08 -8.97
CA GLY A 55 -2.90 0.90 -8.14
C GLY A 55 -2.59 0.30 -6.77
N VAL A 56 -3.37 0.73 -5.78
CA VAL A 56 -3.29 0.18 -4.42
C VAL A 56 -3.80 -1.27 -4.38
N ARG A 57 -3.12 -2.14 -3.64
CA ARG A 57 -3.50 -3.54 -3.43
C ARG A 57 -3.34 -3.96 -1.98
N VAL A 58 -4.20 -4.85 -1.52
CA VAL A 58 -4.14 -5.43 -0.19
C VAL A 58 -3.77 -6.90 -0.35
N GLU A 59 -2.57 -7.25 0.10
CA GLU A 59 -2.01 -8.60 -0.03
C GLU A 59 -1.79 -9.21 1.34
N GLU A 60 -1.87 -10.54 1.41
CA GLU A 60 -1.64 -11.32 2.62
C GLU A 60 -0.88 -12.59 2.23
N PRO A 61 0.15 -12.99 3.01
CA PRO A 61 0.95 -14.18 2.71
C PRO A 61 0.18 -15.45 3.11
N LEU A 62 -0.84 -15.80 2.33
CA LEU A 62 -1.62 -17.02 2.53
C LEU A 62 -1.00 -18.20 1.79
N GLN A 63 -1.09 -19.39 2.39
CA GLN A 63 -0.90 -20.64 1.66
C GLN A 63 -2.09 -20.88 0.72
N PRO A 64 -1.92 -21.67 -0.36
CA PRO A 64 -3.02 -22.06 -1.23
C PRO A 64 -4.19 -22.67 -0.43
N GLY A 65 -5.39 -22.11 -0.58
CA GLY A 65 -6.58 -22.54 0.17
C GLY A 65 -6.69 -21.99 1.59
N GLY A 66 -5.77 -21.13 2.02
CA GLY A 66 -5.85 -20.43 3.30
C GLY A 66 -6.98 -19.40 3.35
N THR A 67 -7.49 -19.14 4.55
CA THR A 67 -8.51 -18.11 4.81
C THR A 67 -7.85 -16.79 5.15
N HIS A 68 -8.44 -15.69 4.69
CA HIS A 68 -7.99 -14.34 5.04
C HIS A 68 -8.10 -14.05 6.54
N SER A 69 -7.17 -13.26 7.09
CA SER A 69 -7.27 -12.79 8.47
C SER A 69 -8.32 -11.68 8.61
N LYS A 70 -8.78 -11.45 9.84
CA LYS A 70 -9.64 -10.31 10.18
C LYS A 70 -8.97 -8.97 9.88
N LEU A 71 -7.63 -8.90 10.01
CA LEU A 71 -6.88 -7.70 9.63
C LEU A 71 -6.99 -7.45 8.13
N TRP A 72 -6.84 -8.48 7.30
CA TRP A 72 -7.01 -8.36 5.85
C TRP A 72 -8.42 -7.91 5.48
N GLU A 73 -9.45 -8.53 6.07
CA GLU A 73 -10.84 -8.15 5.83
C GLU A 73 -11.09 -6.68 6.17
N HIS A 74 -10.58 -6.22 7.31
CA HIS A 74 -10.69 -4.84 7.74
C HIS A 74 -9.97 -3.87 6.78
N VAL A 75 -8.71 -4.15 6.45
CA VAL A 75 -7.91 -3.31 5.55
C VAL A 75 -8.55 -3.27 4.16
N ARG A 76 -9.04 -4.40 3.63
CA ARG A 76 -9.71 -4.46 2.33
C ARG A 76 -11.01 -3.67 2.32
N ALA A 77 -11.76 -3.65 3.41
CA ALA A 77 -12.99 -2.87 3.52
C ALA A 77 -12.72 -1.36 3.42
N VAL A 78 -11.60 -0.89 4.00
CA VAL A 78 -11.17 0.52 3.97
C VAL A 78 -10.48 0.89 2.65
N VAL A 79 -9.64 -0.01 2.13
CA VAL A 79 -8.83 0.20 0.91
C VAL A 79 -9.61 -0.28 -0.31
N GLN A 80 -10.42 0.63 -0.86
CA GLN A 80 -11.20 0.43 -2.07
C GLN A 80 -10.56 1.21 -3.23
N PRO A 81 -9.79 0.55 -4.13
CA PRO A 81 -8.92 1.22 -5.10
C PRO A 81 -9.64 2.24 -6.00
N ASP A 82 -10.88 1.94 -6.37
CA ASP A 82 -11.69 2.76 -7.27
C ASP A 82 -12.42 3.91 -6.57
N ARG A 83 -12.27 4.04 -5.25
CA ARG A 83 -12.91 5.09 -4.43
C ARG A 83 -11.89 6.06 -3.88
N GLU A 84 -12.36 7.25 -3.52
CA GLU A 84 -11.53 8.22 -2.80
C GLU A 84 -11.15 7.70 -1.40
N PRO A 85 -9.95 8.02 -0.88
CA PRO A 85 -8.88 8.81 -1.53
C PRO A 85 -7.97 8.00 -2.47
N TRP A 86 -8.19 6.69 -2.57
CA TRP A 86 -7.28 5.74 -3.22
C TRP A 86 -7.19 5.91 -4.73
N ARG A 87 -8.28 6.31 -5.37
CA ARG A 87 -8.29 6.67 -6.79
C ARG A 87 -7.39 7.87 -7.06
N THR A 88 -7.60 8.98 -6.35
CA THR A 88 -6.75 10.18 -6.48
C THR A 88 -5.28 9.89 -6.17
N PHE A 89 -5.02 9.05 -5.17
CA PHE A 89 -3.67 8.59 -4.85
C PHE A 89 -3.04 7.85 -6.05
N THR A 90 -3.74 6.86 -6.60
CA THR A 90 -3.30 6.05 -7.76
C THR A 90 -2.99 6.94 -8.97
N ASP A 91 -3.90 7.87 -9.30
CA ASP A 91 -3.73 8.80 -10.41
C ASP A 91 -2.53 9.73 -10.20
N THR A 92 -2.33 10.19 -8.97
CA THR A 92 -1.19 11.03 -8.59
C THR A 92 0.12 10.27 -8.78
N VAL A 93 0.24 9.07 -8.22
CA VAL A 93 1.46 8.26 -8.38
C VAL A 93 1.75 7.96 -9.85
N ALA A 94 0.74 7.55 -10.62
CA ALA A 94 0.90 7.27 -12.04
C ALA A 94 1.38 8.50 -12.83
N ARG A 95 0.82 9.69 -12.54
CA ARG A 95 1.25 10.96 -13.13
C ARG A 95 2.70 11.29 -12.77
N GLU A 96 3.04 11.22 -11.49
CA GLU A 96 4.36 11.53 -10.96
C GLU A 96 5.46 10.58 -11.49
N ALA A 97 5.14 9.31 -11.67
CA ALA A 97 6.04 8.32 -12.29
C ALA A 97 6.30 8.64 -13.77
N ARG A 98 5.25 8.96 -14.54
CA ARG A 98 5.39 9.38 -15.95
C ARG A 98 6.27 10.61 -16.12
N VAL A 99 6.09 11.63 -15.27
CA VAL A 99 6.91 12.85 -15.30
C VAL A 99 8.38 12.52 -15.06
N ARG A 100 8.69 11.71 -14.04
CA ARG A 100 10.07 11.29 -13.73
C ARG A 100 10.71 10.50 -14.87
N MET A 101 9.99 9.52 -15.43
CA MET A 101 10.48 8.74 -16.57
C MET A 101 10.80 9.62 -17.79
N HIS A 102 9.99 10.64 -18.06
CA HIS A 102 10.28 11.61 -19.13
C HIS A 102 11.57 12.41 -18.85
N HIS A 103 11.82 12.78 -17.59
CA HIS A 103 13.07 13.47 -17.21
C HIS A 103 14.31 12.57 -17.30
N PHE A 104 14.21 11.28 -16.96
CA PHE A 104 15.30 10.31 -17.15
C PHE A 104 15.63 10.00 -18.62
N GLY A 105 14.73 10.36 -19.54
CA GLY A 105 14.91 10.13 -20.97
C GLY A 105 15.71 11.22 -21.70
N ARG A 106 15.92 12.38 -21.06
CA ARG A 106 16.70 13.52 -21.57
C ARG A 106 18.12 13.49 -21.01
#